data_AF-A0A378MFK3-F1
#
_entry.id   AF-A0A378MFK3-F1
#
_cell.length_a   1.000
_cell.length_b   1.000
_cell.length_c   1.000
_cell.angle_alpha   90.00
_cell.angle_beta   90.00
_cell.angle_gamma   90.00
#
_symmetry.space_group_name_H-M   'P 1'
#
loop_
_entity.id
_entity.type
_entity.pdbx_description
1 polymer ?
#
loop_
_entity_poly.entity_id
_entity_poly.type
_entity_poly.pdbx_seq_one_letter_code
_entity_poly.pdbx_strand_id
1 'polypeptide(L)'
;MIEIKHEQVGSVPYLNVYQAEQEQKRLPTVFFYHGFQSQKELYLHYGYYLAEKGFRVILPEAAYHGERKGDAGTLEQTHFSGTRFKEISMNLLL
;
A
#
# COMPACT_ATOMS: atom_id res chain seq x y z
N MET A 1 -7.08 19.22 3.77
CA MET A 1 -7.58 18.09 4.61
C MET A 1 -6.97 16.82 4.05
N ILE A 2 -6.56 15.86 4.88
CA ILE A 2 -6.07 14.57 4.36
C ILE A 2 -7.25 13.74 3.85
N GLU A 3 -7.17 13.35 2.59
CA GLU A 3 -8.10 12.45 1.93
C GLU A 3 -7.46 11.07 1.80
N ILE A 4 -8.29 10.03 1.94
CA ILE A 4 -7.93 8.64 1.69
C ILE A 4 -8.89 8.10 0.65
N LYS A 5 -8.38 7.73 -0.52
CA LYS A 5 -9.15 7.02 -1.53
C LYS A 5 -8.77 5.56 -1.53
N HIS A 6 -9.77 4.70 -1.48
CA HIS A 6 -9.58 3.29 -1.75
C HIS A 6 -9.73 3.06 -3.25
N GLU A 7 -8.65 2.62 -3.89
CA GLU A 7 -8.55 2.49 -5.34
C GLU A 7 -7.96 1.13 -5.71
N GLN A 8 -7.97 0.80 -7.00
CA GLN A 8 -7.49 -0.47 -7.49
C GLN A 8 -6.76 -0.31 -8.82
N VAL A 9 -5.61 -0.99 -8.95
CA VAL A 9 -4.88 -1.14 -10.21
C VAL A 9 -4.72 -2.63 -10.52
N GLY A 10 -5.31 -3.09 -11.62
CA GLY A 10 -5.40 -4.52 -11.92
C GLY A 10 -6.08 -5.28 -10.77
N SER A 11 -5.39 -6.25 -10.17
CA SER A 11 -5.88 -7.02 -9.00
C SER A 11 -5.32 -6.54 -7.65
N VAL A 12 -4.70 -5.36 -7.61
CA VAL A 12 -4.07 -4.80 -6.42
C VAL A 12 -4.91 -3.63 -5.88
N PRO A 13 -5.75 -3.84 -4.85
CA PRO A 13 -6.33 -2.75 -4.08
C PRO A 13 -5.24 -1.98 -3.33
N TYR A 14 -5.40 -0.67 -3.22
CA TYR A 14 -4.48 0.21 -2.52
C TYR A 14 -5.19 1.44 -1.93
N LEU A 15 -4.62 2.00 -0.87
CA LEU A 15 -5.06 3.28 -0.32
C LEU A 15 -4.18 4.41 -0.88
N ASN A 16 -4.81 5.44 -1.42
CA ASN A 16 -4.16 6.66 -1.90
C ASN A 16 -4.42 7.78 -0.90
N VAL A 17 -3.37 8.21 -0.21
CA VAL A 17 -3.45 9.18 0.90
C VAL A 17 -2.71 10.46 0.51
N TYR A 18 -3.41 11.58 0.51
CA TYR A 18 -2.86 12.87 0.08
C TYR A 18 -3.67 14.05 0.65
N GLN A 19 -3.16 15.27 0.54
CA GLN A 19 -3.93 16.49 0.84
C GLN A 19 -4.96 16.75 -0.27
N ALA A 20 -6.24 16.79 0.05
CA ALA A 20 -7.35 16.93 -0.91
C ALA A 20 -7.13 18.04 -1.95
N GLU A 21 -6.58 19.18 -1.53
CA GLU A 21 -6.32 20.35 -2.37
C GLU A 21 -5.19 20.12 -3.42
N GLN A 22 -4.51 18.99 -3.35
CA GLN A 22 -3.38 18.59 -4.20
C GLN A 22 -3.70 17.36 -5.06
N GLU A 23 -4.96 16.92 -5.15
CA GLU A 23 -5.36 15.70 -5.87
C GLU A 23 -4.81 15.65 -7.31
N GLN A 24 -4.93 16.74 -8.06
CA GLN A 24 -4.53 16.78 -9.47
C GLN A 24 -3.06 17.18 -9.67
N LYS A 25 -2.30 17.40 -8.59
CA LYS A 25 -0.90 17.81 -8.68
C LYS A 25 0.04 16.61 -8.64
N ARG A 26 1.20 16.75 -9.28
CA ARG A 26 2.33 15.83 -9.11
C ARG A 26 2.99 16.11 -7.77
N LEU A 27 2.87 15.17 -6.84
CA LEU A 27 3.53 15.20 -5.54
C LEU A 27 4.69 14.20 -5.52
N PRO A 28 5.71 14.42 -4.67
CA PRO A 28 6.62 13.35 -4.30
C PRO A 28 5.81 12.16 -3.74
N THR A 29 5.99 10.98 -4.34
CA THR A 29 5.16 9.81 -4.01
C THR A 29 5.96 8.78 -3.22
N VAL A 30 5.37 8.27 -2.14
CA VAL A 30 5.92 7.18 -1.32
C VAL A 30 5.03 5.96 -1.46
N PHE A 31 5.62 4.82 -1.77
CA PHE A 31 4.95 3.52 -1.66
C PHE A 31 5.27 2.92 -0.30
N PHE A 32 4.24 2.76 0.53
CA PHE A 32 4.39 2.22 1.88
C PHE A 32 3.75 0.84 1.96
N TYR A 33 4.59 -0.18 2.09
CA TYR A 33 4.17 -1.56 2.21
C TYR A 33 4.03 -1.96 3.70
N HIS A 34 2.96 -2.68 4.02
CA HIS A 34 2.72 -3.18 5.38
C HIS A 34 3.64 -4.37 5.72
N GLY A 35 3.76 -4.69 7.01
CA GLY A 35 4.55 -5.82 7.49
C GLY A 35 3.89 -7.19 7.29
N PHE A 36 4.64 -8.22 7.68
CA PHE A 36 4.23 -9.63 7.65
C PHE A 36 2.89 -9.87 8.36
N GLN A 37 2.01 -10.68 7.76
CA GLN A 37 0.69 -11.04 8.33
C GLN A 37 -0.14 -9.82 8.76
N SER A 38 0.05 -8.70 8.08
CA SER A 38 -0.67 -7.45 8.32
C SER A 38 -1.50 -7.05 7.10
N GLN A 39 -2.03 -5.84 7.11
CA GLN A 39 -2.85 -5.25 6.06
C GLN A 39 -2.61 -3.75 5.97
N LYS A 40 -2.87 -3.15 4.81
CA LYS A 40 -2.56 -1.74 4.53
C LYS A 40 -3.23 -0.74 5.49
N GLU A 41 -4.43 -1.01 5.99
CA GLU A 41 -5.18 -0.10 6.87
C GLU A 41 -4.47 0.15 8.21
N LEU A 42 -3.77 -0.86 8.74
CA LEU A 42 -3.05 -0.74 10.01
C LEU A 42 -1.89 0.27 9.95
N TYR A 43 -1.44 0.62 8.74
CA TYR A 43 -0.34 1.56 8.49
C TYR A 43 -0.81 2.94 8.03
N LEU A 44 -2.13 3.20 8.03
CA LEU A 44 -2.68 4.51 7.64
C LEU A 44 -2.10 5.68 8.42
N HIS A 45 -1.70 5.48 9.68
CA HIS A 45 -1.06 6.53 10.49
C HIS A 45 0.24 7.06 9.86
N TYR A 46 1.04 6.23 9.19
CA TYR A 46 2.18 6.69 8.40
C TYR A 46 1.73 7.43 7.13
N GLY A 47 0.67 6.93 6.48
CA GLY A 47 0.04 7.59 5.34
C GLY A 47 -0.39 9.02 5.66
N TYR A 48 -1.10 9.20 6.76
CA TYR A 48 -1.50 10.51 7.29
C TYR A 48 -0.29 11.41 7.54
N TYR A 49 0.68 10.93 8.32
CA TYR A 49 1.87 11.72 8.68
C TYR A 49 2.62 12.22 7.45
N LEU A 50 2.86 11.35 6.46
CA LEU A 50 3.57 11.72 5.24
C LEU A 50 2.73 12.63 4.33
N ALA A 51 1.43 12.41 4.25
CA ALA A 51 0.53 13.28 3.50
C ALA A 51 0.45 14.69 4.11
N GLU A 52 0.49 14.82 5.44
CA GLU A 52 0.63 16.12 6.12
C GLU A 52 1.94 16.85 5.75
N LYS A 53 3.00 16.11 5.41
CA LYS A 53 4.27 16.66 4.91
C LYS A 53 4.29 16.92 3.40
N GLY A 54 3.17 16.73 2.71
CA GLY A 54 3.02 17.05 1.28
C GLY A 54 3.39 15.91 0.33
N PHE A 55 3.51 14.68 0.83
CA PHE A 55 3.69 13.49 -0.03
C PHE A 55 2.33 12.94 -0.48
N ARG A 56 2.33 12.25 -1.64
CA ARG A 56 1.28 11.28 -1.95
C ARG A 56 1.74 9.92 -1.45
N VAL A 57 0.94 9.24 -0.63
CA VAL A 57 1.28 7.92 -0.11
C VAL A 57 0.37 6.88 -0.73
N ILE A 58 0.97 5.84 -1.29
CA ILE A 58 0.25 4.69 -1.83
C ILE A 58 0.53 3.51 -0.90
N LEU A 59 -0.52 2.95 -0.30
CA LEU A 59 -0.46 1.75 0.54
C LEU A 59 -1.11 0.59 -0.21
N PRO A 60 -0.35 -0.20 -1.00
CA PRO A 60 -0.90 -1.35 -1.70
C PRO A 60 -1.11 -2.55 -0.77
N GLU A 61 -2.11 -3.36 -1.07
CA GLU A 61 -2.31 -4.64 -0.40
C GLU A 61 -1.39 -5.72 -1.00
N ALA A 62 -0.63 -6.40 -0.14
CA ALA A 62 0.22 -7.51 -0.56
C ALA A 62 -0.62 -8.72 -1.02
N ALA A 63 -0.09 -9.57 -1.91
CA ALA A 63 -0.83 -10.76 -2.31
C ALA A 63 -1.04 -11.68 -1.10
N TYR A 64 -2.20 -12.34 -1.04
CA TYR A 64 -2.60 -13.22 0.05
C TYR A 64 -2.80 -12.51 1.42
N HIS A 65 -2.73 -11.18 1.46
CA HIS A 65 -2.96 -10.37 2.67
C HIS A 65 -4.20 -9.50 2.51
N GLY A 66 -4.76 -9.05 3.65
CA GLY A 66 -5.93 -8.16 3.70
C GLY A 66 -7.02 -8.54 2.69
N GLU A 67 -7.37 -7.60 1.83
CA GLU A 67 -8.39 -7.78 0.77
C GLU A 67 -8.01 -8.80 -0.31
N ARG A 68 -6.72 -9.09 -0.47
CA ARG A 68 -6.19 -10.06 -1.43
C ARG A 68 -5.95 -11.43 -0.80
N LYS A 69 -6.45 -11.69 0.41
CA LYS A 69 -6.28 -12.95 1.12
C LYS A 69 -6.96 -14.12 0.42
N GLY A 70 -8.20 -13.97 -0.04
CA GLY A 70 -8.98 -15.07 -0.59
C GLY A 70 -8.99 -16.28 0.36
N ASP A 71 -8.91 -17.50 -0.20
CA ASP A 71 -8.79 -18.75 0.56
C ASP A 71 -7.34 -19.09 0.97
N ALA A 72 -6.40 -18.16 0.81
CA ALA A 72 -5.00 -18.41 1.09
C ALA A 72 -4.77 -18.64 2.59
N GLY A 73 -4.25 -19.82 2.91
CA GLY A 73 -3.87 -20.20 4.26
C GLY A 73 -2.61 -19.48 4.76
N THR A 74 -2.31 -19.65 6.04
CA THR A 74 -1.15 -19.06 6.72
C THR A 74 0.19 -19.39 6.04
N LEU A 75 0.30 -20.57 5.41
CA LEU A 75 1.50 -20.99 4.70
C LEU A 75 1.76 -20.14 3.45
N GLU A 76 0.75 -19.91 2.61
CA GLU A 76 0.85 -19.09 1.40
C GLU A 76 1.22 -17.63 1.73
N GLN A 77 0.62 -17.08 2.79
CA GLN A 77 0.98 -15.76 3.34
C GLN A 77 2.45 -15.70 3.77
N THR A 78 2.91 -16.76 4.43
CA THR A 78 4.28 -16.84 4.95
C THR A 78 5.29 -16.96 3.81
N HIS A 79 5.01 -17.83 2.84
CA HIS A 79 5.84 -18.02 1.65
C HIS A 79 5.96 -16.74 0.83
N PHE A 80 4.85 -16.06 0.53
CA PHE A 80 4.88 -14.82 -0.24
C PHE A 80 5.70 -13.73 0.46
N SER A 81 5.50 -13.57 1.77
CA SER A 81 6.22 -12.55 2.53
C SER A 81 7.71 -12.85 2.68
N GLY A 82 8.10 -14.13 2.74
CA GLY A 82 9.49 -14.56 2.91
C GLY A 82 10.34 -14.45 1.65
N THR A 83 9.78 -14.71 0.46
CA THR A 83 10.57 -14.77 -0.79
C THR A 83 10.23 -13.68 -1.81
N ARG A 84 8.98 -13.20 -1.88
CA ARG A 84 8.51 -12.33 -2.99
C ARG A 84 8.36 -10.86 -2.65
N PHE A 85 8.34 -10.47 -1.37
CA PHE A 85 8.28 -9.05 -0.98
C PHE A 85 9.47 -8.26 -1.55
N LYS A 86 10.65 -8.88 -1.62
CA LYS A 86 11.85 -8.31 -2.28
C LYS A 86 11.67 -8.12 -3.79
N GLU A 87 10.98 -9.03 -4.47
CA GLU A 87 10.77 -8.94 -5.93
C GLU A 87 9.78 -7.83 -6.31
N ILE A 88 8.71 -7.64 -5.53
CA ILE A 88 7.71 -6.60 -5.79
C ILE A 88 8.29 -5.20 -5.59
N SER A 89 9.10 -4.99 -4.55
CA SER A 89 9.82 -3.73 -4.38
C SER A 89 10.76 -3.43 -5.55
N MET A 90 11.33 -4.46 -6.19
CA MET A 90 12.30 -4.30 -7.27
C MET A 90 11.63 -4.05 -8.64
N ASN A 91 10.48 -4.67 -8.92
CA ASN A 91 9.75 -4.51 -10.18
C ASN A 91 8.92 -3.21 -10.27
N LEU A 92 8.69 -2.50 -9.17
CA LEU A 92 8.03 -1.18 -9.19
C LEU A 92 9.03 -0.03 -9.38
N LEU A 93 10.34 -0.32 -9.33
CA LEU A 93 11.44 0.63 -9.45
C LEU A 93 12.15 0.58 -10.83
N LEU A 94 11.64 -0.20 -11.78
CA LEU A 94 12.11 -0.34 -13.16
C LEU A 94 10.94 -0.08 -14.13
#